data_AF-A0A7X3PJ79-F1
#
_entry.id   AF-A0A7X3PJ79-F1
#
_cell.length_a   1.000
_cell.length_b   1.000
_cell.length_c   1.000
_cell.angle_alpha   90.00
_cell.angle_beta   90.00
_cell.angle_gamma   90.00
#
_symmetry.space_group_name_H-M   'P 1'
#
loop_
_entity.id
_entity.type
_entity.pdbx_description
1 polymer ?
#
loop_
_entity_poly.entity_id
_entity_poly.type
_entity_poly.pdbx_seq_one_letter_code
_entity_poly.pdbx_strand_id
1 'polypeptide(L)' 'MIVVGAGTTGLPAATFAAQRGGRVLLVEAAEKIGGTLHLSSGQVSAAGTRL' A
#
# COMPACT_ATOMS: atom_id res chain seq x y z
N MET A 1 -13.44 5.25 4.93
CA MET A 1 -12.46 5.79 3.96
C MET A 1 -12.29 4.79 2.82
N ILE A 2 -12.11 5.26 1.59
CA ILE A 2 -11.88 4.38 0.43
C ILE A 2 -10.47 4.66 -0.11
N VAL A 3 -9.71 3.61 -0.38
CA VAL A 3 -8.41 3.67 -1.05
C VAL A 3 -8.54 2.94 -2.38
N VAL A 4 -8.11 3.57 -3.47
CA VAL A 4 -8.19 3.02 -4.83
C VAL A 4 -6.77 2.72 -5.33
N GLY A 5 -6.56 1.50 -5.79
CA GLY A 5 -5.28 0.93 -6.19
C GLY A 5 -4.60 0.21 -5.02
N ALA A 6 -4.33 -1.09 -5.18
CA ALA A 6 -3.66 -1.93 -4.19
C ALA A 6 -2.19 -2.21 -4.59
N GLY A 7 -1.48 -1.17 -5.02
CA GLY A 7 -0.04 -1.23 -5.33
C GLY A 7 0.85 -0.74 -4.19
N THR A 8 2.08 -0.31 -4.54
CA THR A 8 3.14 0.13 -3.62
C THR A 8 2.69 1.15 -2.58
N THR A 9 1.83 2.10 -2.94
CA THR A 9 1.37 3.15 -2.02
C THR A 9 0.04 2.81 -1.35
N GLY A 10 -0.88 2.18 -2.09
CA GLY A 10 -2.23 1.94 -1.61
C GLY A 10 -2.31 0.89 -0.49
N LEU A 11 -1.50 -0.16 -0.56
CA LEU A 11 -1.42 -1.18 0.48
C LEU A 11 -0.92 -0.59 1.82
N PRO A 12 0.22 0.13 1.88
CA PRO A 12 0.63 0.83 3.10
C PRO A 12 -0.38 1.87 3.58
N ALA A 13 -0.97 2.67 2.69
CA ALA A 13 -1.93 3.70 3.07
C ALA A 13 -3.19 3.10 3.73
N ALA A 14 -3.76 2.05 3.13
CA ALA A 14 -4.89 1.34 3.69
C ALA A 14 -4.54 0.68 5.04
N THR A 15 -3.36 0.07 5.13
CA THR A 15 -2.87 -0.59 6.36
C THR A 15 -2.72 0.42 7.50
N PHE A 16 -2.00 1.53 7.27
CA PHE A 16 -1.76 2.54 8.29
C PHE A 16 -3.05 3.21 8.78
N ALA A 17 -4.02 3.40 7.88
CA ALA A 17 -5.30 3.96 8.25
C ALA A 17 -6.16 2.96 9.04
N ALA A 18 -6.15 1.68 8.66
CA ALA A 18 -6.84 0.62 9.40
C ALA A 18 -6.25 0.44 10.81
N GLN A 19 -4.92 0.44 10.93
CA GLN A 19 -4.23 0.36 12.22
C GLN A 19 -4.57 1.53 13.17
N ARG A 20 -4.93 2.68 12.62
CA ARG A 20 -5.39 3.86 13.39
C ARG A 20 -6.89 3.84 13.71
N GLY A 21 -7.56 2.70 13.52
CA GLY A 21 -8.99 2.53 13.79
C GLY A 21 -9.91 2.93 12.64
N GLY A 22 -9.35 3.26 11.47
CA GLY A 22 -10.12 3.58 10.29
C GLY A 22 -10.82 2.35 9.71
N ARG A 23 -12.12 2.46 9.40
CA ARG A 23 -12.80 1.48 8.53
C ARG A 23 -12.44 1.80 7.07
N VAL A 24 -11.65 0.93 6.45
CA VAL A 24 -11.09 1.14 5.10
C VAL A 24 -11.66 0.13 4.12
N LEU A 25 -12.15 0.61 2.98
CA LEU A 25 -12.39 -0.19 1.79
C LEU A 25 -11.24 0.04 0.81
N LEU A 26 -10.48 -1.02 0.49
CA LEU A 26 -9.42 -1.00 -0.52
C LEU A 26 -9.94 -1.66 -1.79
N VAL A 27 -9.80 -0.98 -2.94
CA VAL A 27 -10.28 -1.47 -4.24
C VAL A 27 -9.13 -1.54 -5.22
N GLU A 28 -9.04 -2.64 -5.96
CA GLU A 28 -8.08 -2.86 -7.05
C GLU A 28 -8.84 -3.27 -8.30
N ALA A 29 -8.41 -2.79 -9.47
CA ALA A 29 -9.02 -3.12 -10.75
C ALA A 29 -8.54 -4.47 -11.28
N ALA A 30 -7.30 -4.85 -10.96
CA ALA A 30 -6.74 -6.14 -11.34
C ALA A 30 -7.24 -7.28 -10.45
N GLU A 31 -7.20 -8.51 -10.97
CA GLU A 31 -7.55 -9.72 -10.19
C GLU A 31 -6.60 -9.98 -9.01
N LYS A 32 -5.36 -9.47 -9.10
CA LYS A 32 -4.34 -9.59 -8.06
C LYS A 32 -3.87 -8.22 -7.61
N ILE A 33 -3.81 -8.02 -6.30
CA ILE A 33 -3.16 -6.86 -5.68
C ILE A 33 -1.65 -6.87 -5.95
N GLY A 34 -1.00 -5.72 -5.76
CA GLY A 34 0.44 -5.54 -5.88
C GLY A 34 0.81 -4.58 -7.03
N GLY A 35 0.06 -4.58 -8.13
CA GLY A 35 0.36 -3.72 -9.28
C GLY A 35 1.81 -3.89 -9.75
N THR A 36 2.55 -2.79 -9.88
CA THR A 36 3.97 -2.82 -10.30
C THR A 36 4.91 -3.39 -9.24
N LEU A 37 4.45 -3.67 -8.01
CA LEU A 37 5.28 -4.34 -7.00
C LEU A 37 5.81 -5.69 -7.50
N HIS A 38 5.02 -6.42 -8.30
CA HIS A 38 5.42 -7.68 -8.91
C HIS A 38 6.60 -7.56 -9.88
N LEU A 39 6.85 -6.34 -10.39
CA LEU A 39 7.95 -6.04 -11.30
C LEU A 39 9.10 -5.31 -10.59
N SER A 40 8.82 -4.74 -9.42
CA SER A 40 9.81 -4.06 -8.60
C SER A 40 10.61 -5.07 -7.77
N SER A 41 11.84 -4.72 -7.41
CA SER A 41 12.63 -5.46 -6.42
C SER A 41 12.29 -5.10 -4.96
N GLY A 42 11.18 -4.38 -4.73
CA GLY A 42 10.74 -3.97 -3.38
C GLY A 42 11.64 -2.94 -2.69
N GLN A 43 12.54 -2.29 -3.44
CA GLN A 43 13.46 -1.30 -2.89
C GLN A 43 12.75 0.01 -2.55
N VAL A 44 13.12 0.63 -1.44
CA VAL A 44 12.60 1.93 -0.98
C VAL A 44 13.77 2.78 -0.52
N SER A 45 13.83 4.03 -0.98
CA SER A 45 14.81 4.99 -0.45
C SER A 45 14.36 5.46 0.93
N ALA A 46 15.16 5.17 1.95
CA ALA A 46 14.83 5.39 3.36
C ALA A 46 15.90 6.25 4.07
N ALA A 47 16.36 7.32 3.43
CA ALA A 47 17.34 8.21 4.04
C ALA A 47 16.80 8.81 5.35
N GLY A 48 17.61 8.77 6.41
CA GLY A 48 17.26 9.33 7.72
C GLY A 48 16.39 8.46 8.63
N THR A 49 16.10 7.20 8.27
CA THR A 49 15.42 6.26 9.17
C THR A 49 16.36 5.76 10.28
N ARG A 50 15.81 5.47 11.46
CA ARG A 50 16.51 4.78 12.55
C ARG A 50 16.10 3.30 12.56
N LEU A 51 17.05 2.41 12.84
CA LEU A 51 16.80 0.98 13.08
C LEU A 51 16.20 0.76 14.47
#